data_AF-A0A501WSI8-F1
#
_entry.id   AF-A0A501WSI8-F1
#
_cell.length_a   1.000
_cell.length_b   1.000
_cell.length_c   1.000
_cell.angle_alpha   90.00
_cell.angle_beta   90.00
_cell.angle_gamma   90.00
#
_symmetry.space_group_name_H-M   'P 1'
#
loop_
_entity.id
_entity.type
_entity.pdbx_description
1 polymer ?
#
loop_
_entity_poly.entity_id
_entity_poly.type
_entity_poly.pdbx_seq_one_letter_code
_entity_poly.pdbx_strand_id
1 'polypeptide(L)'
;MTLLGAAVIGFVVVTVVALQGLKAQNSASERFEIITKVQNDLSNLVITMMEHYEQLGSLNDDSYQAYLETFSASSSDYVNLIDSDIQLLVNQQAIDALGSLKVNLGSYSEAISELVTKTQYIGFTGTSGLKGQIWTLGEEVIEKVSFLSLVKQEFLPVREAEKNFIFEPNEANKQAFMERYDKFYKRIDLLQPDWTLH
;
A
#
# COMPACT_ATOMS: atom_id res chain seq x y z
N MET A 1 -4.20 48.06 72.59
CA MET A 1 -3.10 47.98 71.60
C MET A 1 -2.73 46.56 71.19
N THR A 2 -2.93 45.54 72.02
CA THR A 2 -2.59 44.13 71.71
C THR A 2 -3.57 43.42 70.75
N LEU A 3 -4.85 43.80 70.73
CA LEU A 3 -5.86 43.17 69.86
C LEU A 3 -5.69 43.55 68.37
N LEU A 4 -5.28 44.79 68.09
CA LEU A 4 -5.10 45.30 66.73
C LEU A 4 -3.90 44.63 66.03
N GLY A 5 -2.80 44.39 66.78
CA GLY A 5 -1.61 43.71 66.26
C GLY A 5 -1.85 42.25 65.92
N ALA A 6 -2.63 41.53 66.74
CA ALA A 6 -2.99 40.13 66.49
C ALA A 6 -3.90 39.97 65.24
N ALA A 7 -4.83 40.90 65.03
CA ALA A 7 -5.72 40.89 63.87
C ALA A 7 -4.97 41.12 62.54
N VAL A 8 -4.00 42.05 62.51
CA VAL A 8 -3.20 42.33 61.31
C VAL A 8 -2.31 41.14 60.94
N ILE A 9 -1.69 40.48 61.93
CA ILE A 9 -0.85 39.30 61.68
C ILE A 9 -1.70 38.12 61.19
N GLY A 10 -2.87 37.88 61.80
CA GLY A 10 -3.81 36.84 61.36
C GLY A 10 -4.26 37.02 59.91
N PHE A 11 -4.57 38.26 59.51
CA PHE A 11 -4.96 38.59 58.14
C PHE A 11 -3.84 38.34 57.12
N VAL A 12 -2.59 38.69 57.46
CA VAL A 12 -1.42 38.44 56.60
C VAL A 12 -1.21 36.94 56.37
N VAL A 13 -1.31 36.11 57.41
CA VAL A 13 -1.15 34.66 57.30
C VAL A 13 -2.24 34.03 56.41
N VAL A 14 -3.50 34.39 56.63
CA VAL A 14 -4.63 33.87 55.81
C VAL A 14 -4.49 34.29 54.35
N THR A 15 -4.04 35.52 54.09
CA THR A 15 -3.85 36.01 52.72
C THR A 15 -2.71 35.29 52.00
N VAL A 16 -1.61 34.97 52.70
CA VAL A 16 -0.51 34.18 52.13
C VAL A 16 -0.96 32.75 51.81
N VAL A 17 -1.71 32.11 52.70
CA VAL A 17 -2.26 30.75 52.44
C VAL A 17 -3.29 30.78 51.31
N ALA A 18 -4.15 31.80 51.23
CA ALA A 18 -5.09 31.98 50.13
C ALA A 18 -4.38 32.23 48.80
N LEU A 19 -3.29 33.01 48.78
CA LEU A 19 -2.44 33.21 47.62
C LEU A 19 -1.75 31.91 47.18
N GLN A 20 -1.31 31.08 48.13
CA GLN A 20 -0.76 29.75 47.82
C GLN A 20 -1.84 28.80 47.28
N GLY A 21 -3.04 28.83 47.86
CA GLY A 21 -4.20 28.07 47.37
C GLY A 21 -4.61 28.46 45.95
N LEU A 22 -4.69 29.77 45.66
CA LEU A 22 -4.96 30.31 44.32
C LEU A 22 -3.87 29.91 43.31
N LYS A 23 -2.59 29.99 43.71
CA LYS A 23 -1.48 29.56 42.84
C LYS A 23 -1.50 28.06 42.56
N ALA A 24 -1.77 27.25 43.59
CA ALA A 24 -1.90 25.80 43.44
C ALA A 24 -3.10 25.43 42.57
N GLN A 25 -4.22 26.14 42.71
CA GLN A 25 -5.42 25.95 41.91
C GLN A 25 -5.20 26.34 40.45
N ASN A 26 -4.61 27.50 40.18
CA ASN A 26 -4.28 27.94 38.83
C ASN A 26 -3.31 26.95 38.13
N SER A 27 -2.28 26.49 38.85
CA SER A 27 -1.34 25.50 38.30
C SER A 27 -2.00 24.14 38.06
N ALA A 28 -2.93 23.72 38.93
CA ALA A 28 -3.68 22.49 38.73
C ALA A 28 -4.62 22.59 37.51
N SER A 29 -5.28 23.73 37.32
CA SER A 29 -6.12 24.00 36.15
C SER A 29 -5.32 23.99 34.85
N GLU A 30 -4.17 24.65 34.81
CA GLU A 30 -3.29 24.67 33.63
C GLU A 30 -2.78 23.26 33.28
N ARG A 31 -2.37 22.48 34.29
CA ARG A 31 -1.97 21.09 34.08
C ARG A 31 -3.11 20.21 33.58
N PHE A 32 -4.32 20.41 34.10
CA PHE A 32 -5.50 19.68 33.66
C PHE A 32 -5.86 20.00 32.21
N GLU A 33 -5.76 21.27 31.82
CA GLU A 33 -5.97 21.71 30.44
C GLU A 33 -4.94 21.07 29.49
N ILE A 34 -3.65 21.09 29.86
CA ILE A 34 -2.59 20.45 29.06
C ILE A 34 -2.87 18.94 28.91
N ILE A 35 -3.18 18.22 30.00
CA ILE A 35 -3.46 16.78 29.93
C ILE A 35 -4.68 16.48 29.06
N THR A 36 -5.74 17.29 29.17
CA THR A 36 -6.95 17.15 28.36
C THR A 36 -6.64 17.36 26.88
N LYS A 37 -5.80 18.34 26.55
CA LYS A 37 -5.35 18.59 25.18
C LYS A 37 -4.60 17.37 24.62
N VAL A 38 -3.57 16.90 25.33
CA VAL A 38 -2.78 15.72 24.93
C VAL A 38 -3.70 14.50 24.71
N GLN A 39 -4.66 14.28 25.60
CA GLN A 39 -5.61 13.18 25.47
C GLN A 39 -6.48 13.29 24.20
N ASN A 40 -6.96 14.50 23.88
CA ASN A 40 -7.74 14.73 22.67
C ASN A 40 -6.90 14.50 21.42
N ASP A 41 -5.66 15.00 21.41
CA ASP A 41 -4.76 14.85 20.28
C ASP A 41 -4.40 13.37 20.02
N LEU A 42 -4.18 12.59 21.08
CA LEU A 42 -4.00 11.14 20.99
C LEU A 42 -5.23 10.42 20.46
N SER A 43 -6.43 10.86 20.86
CA SER A 43 -7.68 10.27 20.37
C SER A 43 -7.87 10.52 18.88
N ASN A 44 -7.55 11.74 18.43
CA ASN A 44 -7.59 12.11 17.01
C ASN A 44 -6.57 11.32 16.20
N LEU A 45 -5.33 11.16 16.71
CA LEU A 45 -4.31 10.32 16.09
C LEU A 45 -4.82 8.91 15.84
N VAL A 46 -5.39 8.26 16.87
CA VAL A 46 -5.90 6.89 16.75
C VAL A 46 -6.99 6.81 15.68
N ILE A 47 -7.94 7.75 15.68
CA ILE A 47 -9.02 7.80 14.69
C ILE A 47 -8.45 7.95 13.28
N THR A 48 -7.59 8.94 13.04
CA THR A 48 -7.02 9.19 11.71
C THR A 48 -6.18 8.01 11.21
N MET A 49 -5.42 7.35 12.08
CA MET A 49 -4.66 6.15 11.68
C MET A 49 -5.58 4.98 11.33
N MET A 50 -6.71 4.81 12.01
CA MET A 50 -7.72 3.82 11.64
C MET A 50 -8.36 4.13 10.29
N GLU A 51 -8.67 5.39 10.00
CA GLU A 51 -9.20 5.82 8.70
C GLU A 51 -8.20 5.54 7.57
N HIS A 52 -6.92 5.84 7.77
CA HIS A 52 -5.87 5.53 6.80
C HIS A 52 -5.69 4.02 6.60
N TYR A 53 -5.82 3.23 7.65
CA TYR A 53 -5.78 1.77 7.54
C TYR A 53 -6.97 1.23 6.74
N GLU A 54 -8.18 1.74 6.97
CA GLU A 54 -9.38 1.33 6.23
C GLU A 54 -9.26 1.66 4.74
N GLN A 55 -8.70 2.83 4.41
CA GLN A 55 -8.46 3.26 3.03
C GLN A 55 -7.55 2.32 2.24
N LEU A 56 -6.68 1.53 2.90
CA LEU A 56 -5.84 0.54 2.23
C LEU A 56 -6.65 -0.44 1.38
N GLY A 57 -7.87 -0.79 1.83
CA GLY A 57 -8.74 -1.73 1.14
C GLY A 57 -9.33 -1.20 -0.17
N SER A 58 -9.29 0.11 -0.41
CA SER A 58 -9.84 0.75 -1.61
C SER A 58 -8.77 1.32 -2.55
N LEU A 59 -7.49 1.12 -2.23
CA LEU A 59 -6.39 1.57 -3.06
C LEU A 59 -6.34 0.83 -4.40
N ASN A 60 -5.91 1.57 -5.42
CA ASN A 60 -5.67 1.07 -6.75
C ASN A 60 -4.47 1.80 -7.38
N ASP A 61 -4.15 1.44 -8.62
CA ASP A 61 -3.01 1.97 -9.35
C ASP A 61 -3.09 3.49 -9.62
N ASP A 62 -4.28 4.09 -9.54
CA ASP A 62 -4.47 5.53 -9.72
C ASP A 62 -4.46 6.30 -8.40
N SER A 63 -4.87 5.68 -7.29
CA SER A 63 -5.07 6.36 -6.01
C SER A 63 -3.92 6.19 -5.01
N TYR A 64 -3.05 5.18 -5.18
CA TYR A 64 -2.03 4.84 -4.20
C TYR A 64 -1.04 5.98 -3.92
N GLN A 65 -0.66 6.76 -4.95
CA GLN A 65 0.32 7.83 -4.79
C GLN A 65 -0.25 8.99 -3.94
N ALA A 66 -1.48 9.42 -4.25
CA ALA A 66 -2.16 10.46 -3.48
C ALA A 66 -2.39 10.01 -2.02
N TYR A 67 -2.69 8.73 -1.80
CA TYR A 67 -2.77 8.15 -0.47
C TYR A 67 -1.43 8.27 0.28
N LEU A 68 -0.31 7.85 -0.33
CA LEU A 68 1.01 7.91 0.30
C LEU A 68 1.41 9.34 0.69
N GLU A 69 1.15 10.31 -0.17
CA GLU A 69 1.41 11.72 0.11
C GLU A 69 0.59 12.22 1.30
N THR A 70 -0.72 11.92 1.31
CA THR A 70 -1.63 12.33 2.39
C THR A 70 -1.27 11.65 3.72
N PHE A 71 -1.00 10.35 3.68
CA PHE A 71 -0.63 9.56 4.85
C PHE A 71 0.71 10.01 5.45
N SER A 72 1.71 10.27 4.59
CA SER A 72 3.02 10.77 5.03
C SER A 72 2.91 12.16 5.66
N ALA A 73 2.14 13.06 5.05
CA ALA A 73 1.87 14.39 5.61
C ALA A 73 1.19 14.29 6.98
N SER A 74 0.10 13.51 7.08
CA SER A 74 -0.62 13.30 8.33
C SER A 74 0.27 12.71 9.43
N SER A 75 1.08 11.70 9.09
CA SER A 75 2.02 11.09 10.03
C SER A 75 3.07 12.10 10.52
N SER A 76 3.58 12.97 9.62
CA SER A 76 4.52 14.03 9.99
C SER A 76 3.88 15.07 10.92
N ASP A 77 2.64 15.48 10.63
CA ASP A 77 1.90 16.43 11.46
C ASP A 77 1.69 15.89 12.89
N TYR A 78 1.32 14.61 13.02
CA TYR A 78 1.18 13.98 14.33
C TYR A 78 2.52 13.82 15.07
N VAL A 79 3.62 13.56 14.37
CA VAL A 79 4.95 13.55 15.00
C VAL A 79 5.29 14.94 15.59
N ASN A 80 5.03 16.01 14.83
CA ASN A 80 5.27 17.38 15.30
C ASN A 80 4.33 17.77 16.45
N LEU A 81 3.09 17.29 16.43
CA LEU A 81 2.14 17.46 17.51
C LEU A 81 2.64 16.77 18.78
N ILE A 82 3.05 15.50 18.70
CA ILE A 82 3.58 14.76 19.85
C ILE A 82 4.82 15.45 20.43
N ASP A 83 5.72 15.97 19.58
CA ASP A 83 6.88 16.74 20.05
C ASP A 83 6.46 18.01 20.81
N SER A 84 5.41 18.69 20.34
CA SER A 84 4.86 19.87 21.01
C SER A 84 4.24 19.50 22.36
N ASP A 85 3.51 18.38 22.43
CA ASP A 85 2.89 17.88 23.65
C ASP A 85 3.94 17.45 24.70
N ILE A 86 5.02 16.82 24.27
CA ILE A 86 6.17 16.47 25.12
C ILE A 86 6.74 17.72 25.79
N GLN A 87 6.86 18.85 25.08
CA GLN A 87 7.40 20.09 25.63
C GLN A 87 6.49 20.74 26.69
N LEU A 88 5.18 20.47 26.66
CA LEU A 88 4.21 21.02 27.60
C LEU A 88 4.10 20.18 28.88
N LEU A 89 4.53 18.93 28.84
CA LEU A 89 4.43 18.01 29.96
C LEU A 89 5.59 18.17 30.95
N VAL A 90 5.28 17.98 32.23
CA VAL A 90 6.27 18.00 33.33
C VAL A 90 6.49 16.60 33.91
N ASN A 91 5.59 15.67 33.62
CA ASN A 91 5.64 14.30 34.13
C ASN A 91 6.54 13.44 33.24
N GLN A 92 7.64 12.92 33.79
CA GLN A 92 8.60 12.12 33.03
C GLN A 92 7.99 10.84 32.43
N GLN A 93 7.11 10.16 33.17
CA GLN A 93 6.46 8.94 32.67
C GLN A 93 5.57 9.23 31.46
N ALA A 94 4.87 10.36 31.45
CA ALA A 94 4.06 10.79 30.31
C ALA A 94 4.94 11.18 29.11
N ILE A 95 6.06 11.87 29.35
CA ILE A 95 7.06 12.19 28.33
C ILE A 95 7.62 10.91 27.69
N ASP A 96 8.02 9.92 28.50
CA ASP A 96 8.58 8.65 28.02
C ASP A 96 7.54 7.85 27.22
N ALA A 97 6.28 7.86 27.65
CA ALA A 97 5.18 7.21 26.95
C ALA A 97 4.91 7.86 25.57
N LEU A 98 4.88 9.19 25.50
CA LEU A 98 4.74 9.92 24.22
C LEU A 98 5.96 9.72 23.32
N GLY A 99 7.16 9.68 23.87
CA GLY A 99 8.37 9.36 23.11
C GLY A 99 8.31 7.96 22.50
N SER A 100 7.83 6.97 23.27
CA SER A 100 7.63 5.61 22.78
C SER A 100 6.52 5.53 21.71
N LEU A 101 5.43 6.27 21.90
CA LEU A 101 4.37 6.38 20.89
C LEU A 101 4.89 6.97 19.59
N LYS A 102 5.68 8.05 19.64
CA LYS A 102 6.29 8.68 18.47
C LYS A 102 7.14 7.68 17.68
N VAL A 103 7.99 6.90 18.36
CA VAL A 103 8.80 5.86 17.71
C VAL A 103 7.91 4.81 17.04
N ASN A 104 6.88 4.33 17.73
CA ASN A 104 5.95 3.33 17.18
C ASN A 104 5.13 3.86 16.01
N LEU A 105 4.71 5.13 16.05
CA LEU A 105 4.02 5.79 14.94
C LEU A 105 4.92 5.88 13.70
N GLY A 106 6.21 6.20 13.88
CA GLY A 106 7.18 6.17 12.80
C GLY A 106 7.29 4.80 12.14
N SER A 107 7.49 3.75 12.94
CA SER A 107 7.55 2.36 12.44
C SER A 107 6.26 1.92 11.75
N TYR A 108 5.10 2.32 12.30
CA TYR A 108 3.80 2.06 11.70
C TYR A 108 3.67 2.74 10.33
N SER A 109 4.05 4.01 10.23
CA SER A 109 4.00 4.78 8.98
C SER A 109 4.90 4.19 7.90
N GLU A 110 6.11 3.77 8.27
CA GLU A 110 7.04 3.12 7.35
C GLU A 110 6.47 1.78 6.84
N ALA A 111 5.93 0.95 7.73
CA ALA A 111 5.35 -0.34 7.35
C ALA A 111 4.15 -0.21 6.41
N ILE A 112 3.27 0.76 6.65
CA ILE A 112 2.11 1.04 5.79
C ILE A 112 2.57 1.54 4.42
N SER A 113 3.54 2.45 4.38
CA SER A 113 4.09 2.96 3.13
C SER A 113 4.73 1.84 2.31
N GLU A 114 5.54 0.99 2.94
CA GLU A 114 6.16 -0.16 2.29
C GLU A 114 5.13 -1.16 1.77
N LEU A 115 4.09 -1.45 2.54
CA LEU A 115 2.98 -2.33 2.11
C LEU A 115 2.32 -1.80 0.84
N VAL A 116 1.99 -0.50 0.80
CA VAL A 116 1.35 0.13 -0.37
C VAL A 116 2.25 0.08 -1.59
N THR A 117 3.53 0.43 -1.44
CA THR A 117 4.50 0.38 -2.56
C THR A 117 4.69 -1.04 -3.09
N LYS A 118 4.81 -2.05 -2.21
CA LYS A 118 4.92 -3.45 -2.66
C LYS A 118 3.64 -3.94 -3.31
N THR A 119 2.48 -3.52 -2.81
CA THR A 119 1.18 -3.89 -3.39
C THR A 119 1.04 -3.31 -4.79
N GLN A 120 1.45 -2.06 -5.01
CA GLN A 120 1.51 -1.44 -6.33
C GLN A 120 2.41 -2.23 -7.28
N TYR A 121 3.62 -2.62 -6.83
CA TYR A 121 4.54 -3.40 -7.65
C TYR A 121 3.96 -4.79 -8.04
N ILE A 122 3.33 -5.48 -7.08
CA ILE A 122 2.67 -6.77 -7.32
C ILE A 122 1.43 -6.60 -8.23
N GLY A 123 0.70 -5.49 -8.07
CA GLY A 123 -0.56 -5.18 -8.71
C GLY A 123 -1.73 -5.21 -7.72
N PHE A 124 -2.43 -4.07 -7.63
CA PHE A 124 -3.68 -3.93 -6.87
C PHE A 124 -4.81 -4.77 -7.48
N THR A 125 -4.80 -4.97 -8.79
CA THR A 125 -5.78 -5.78 -9.51
C THR A 125 -5.14 -7.00 -10.16
N GLY A 126 -5.95 -7.93 -10.68
CA GLY A 126 -5.44 -9.09 -11.43
C GLY A 126 -4.77 -8.72 -12.75
N THR A 127 -5.00 -7.51 -13.25
CA THR A 127 -4.52 -7.03 -14.56
C THR A 127 -3.44 -5.96 -14.47
N SER A 128 -3.01 -5.59 -13.26
CA SER A 128 -1.95 -4.60 -13.04
C SER A 128 -0.71 -5.20 -12.38
N GLY A 129 0.37 -4.44 -12.35
CA GLY A 129 1.66 -4.84 -11.79
C GLY A 129 2.21 -6.14 -12.39
N LEU A 130 2.96 -6.88 -11.57
CA LEU A 130 3.49 -8.19 -11.94
C LEU A 130 2.41 -9.22 -12.29
N LYS A 131 1.25 -9.19 -11.61
CA LYS A 131 0.14 -10.10 -11.89
C LYS A 131 -0.35 -9.96 -13.33
N GLY A 132 -0.57 -8.72 -13.78
CA GLY A 132 -0.98 -8.42 -15.14
C GLY A 132 0.05 -8.85 -16.18
N GLN A 133 1.33 -8.61 -15.92
CA GLN A 133 2.42 -9.04 -16.82
C GLN A 133 2.49 -10.56 -16.96
N ILE A 134 2.37 -11.30 -15.83
CA ILE A 134 2.34 -12.77 -15.85
C ILE A 134 1.12 -13.27 -16.61
N TRP A 135 -0.05 -12.64 -16.44
CA TRP A 135 -1.26 -12.98 -17.18
C TRP A 135 -1.05 -12.84 -18.69
N THR A 136 -0.54 -11.68 -19.15
CA THR A 136 -0.25 -11.43 -20.58
C THR A 136 0.75 -12.44 -21.14
N LEU A 137 1.83 -12.73 -20.42
CA LEU A 137 2.82 -13.74 -20.84
C LEU A 137 2.20 -15.15 -20.90
N GLY A 138 1.30 -15.48 -19.97
CA GLY A 138 0.58 -16.74 -19.98
C GLY A 138 -0.31 -16.90 -21.21
N GLU A 139 -1.09 -15.87 -21.54
CA GLU A 139 -1.93 -15.83 -22.74
C GLU A 139 -1.10 -15.95 -24.00
N GLU A 140 0.01 -15.21 -24.08
CA GLU A 140 0.94 -15.28 -25.20
C GLU A 140 1.42 -16.73 -25.39
N VAL A 141 1.93 -17.37 -24.34
CA VAL A 141 2.41 -18.78 -24.38
C VAL A 141 1.31 -19.75 -24.81
N ILE A 142 0.08 -19.59 -24.31
CA ILE A 142 -1.06 -20.44 -24.70
C ILE A 142 -1.35 -20.28 -26.19
N GLU A 143 -1.30 -19.06 -26.72
CA GLU A 143 -1.46 -18.79 -28.15
C GLU A 143 -0.35 -19.47 -28.97
N LYS A 144 0.92 -19.34 -28.54
CA LYS A 144 2.07 -19.99 -29.18
C LYS A 144 1.90 -21.51 -29.26
N VAL A 145 1.53 -22.13 -28.14
CA VAL A 145 1.37 -23.60 -28.04
C VAL A 145 0.18 -24.08 -28.87
N SER A 146 -0.92 -23.31 -28.87
CA SER A 146 -2.11 -23.61 -29.66
C SER A 146 -1.80 -23.57 -31.15
N PHE A 147 -1.07 -22.54 -31.60
CA PHE A 147 -0.60 -22.42 -32.98
C PHE A 147 0.30 -23.59 -33.37
N LEU A 148 1.31 -23.94 -32.56
CA LEU A 148 2.19 -25.08 -32.84
C LEU A 148 1.45 -26.42 -32.90
N SER A 149 0.47 -26.62 -32.02
CA SER A 149 -0.37 -27.83 -32.00
C SER A 149 -1.22 -27.94 -33.27
N LEU A 150 -1.80 -26.82 -33.71
CA LEU A 150 -2.53 -26.72 -34.97
C LEU A 150 -1.61 -27.01 -36.17
N VAL A 151 -0.43 -26.39 -36.24
CA VAL A 151 0.57 -26.66 -37.29
C VAL A 151 0.89 -28.15 -37.36
N LYS A 152 1.13 -28.79 -36.21
CA LYS A 152 1.40 -30.23 -36.14
C LYS A 152 0.23 -31.05 -36.68
N GLN A 153 -1.00 -30.75 -36.26
CA GLN A 153 -2.20 -31.46 -36.71
C GLN A 153 -2.41 -31.34 -38.22
N GLU A 154 -2.25 -30.14 -38.76
CA GLU A 154 -2.42 -29.85 -40.19
C GLU A 154 -1.31 -30.44 -41.07
N PHE A 155 -0.12 -30.70 -40.50
CA PHE A 155 1.00 -31.31 -41.22
C PHE A 155 0.95 -32.84 -41.27
N LEU A 156 0.18 -33.52 -40.40
CA LEU A 156 0.05 -34.98 -40.41
C LEU A 156 -0.43 -35.55 -41.77
N PRO A 157 -1.48 -35.00 -42.42
CA PRO A 157 -1.91 -35.48 -43.73
C PRO A 157 -0.86 -35.30 -44.83
N VAL A 158 -0.02 -34.26 -44.72
CA VAL A 158 1.11 -34.01 -45.63
C VAL A 158 2.16 -35.11 -45.45
N ARG A 159 2.54 -35.42 -44.21
CA ARG A 159 3.46 -36.51 -43.87
C ARG A 159 2.95 -37.87 -44.33
N GLU A 160 1.64 -38.13 -44.20
CA GLU A 160 1.03 -39.37 -44.70
C GLU A 160 1.10 -39.47 -46.23
N ALA A 161 0.81 -38.39 -46.96
CA ALA A 161 0.89 -38.39 -48.42
C ALA A 161 2.34 -38.45 -48.92
N GLU A 162 3.27 -37.77 -48.24
CA GLU A 162 4.70 -37.86 -48.48
C GLU A 162 5.19 -39.29 -48.31
N LYS A 163 4.78 -39.95 -47.21
CA LYS A 163 5.06 -41.35 -46.96
C LYS A 163 4.56 -42.21 -48.13
N ASN A 164 3.30 -42.07 -48.52
CA ASN A 164 2.72 -42.85 -49.62
C ASN A 164 3.46 -42.63 -50.95
N PHE A 165 3.90 -41.40 -51.25
CA PHE A 165 4.71 -41.13 -52.44
C PHE A 165 6.12 -41.73 -52.37
N ILE A 166 6.77 -41.71 -51.20
CA ILE A 166 8.08 -42.34 -51.00
C ILE A 166 8.00 -43.87 -51.16
N PHE A 167 6.95 -44.50 -50.62
CA PHE A 167 6.76 -45.95 -50.70
C PHE A 167 6.27 -46.41 -52.09
N GLU A 168 5.45 -45.60 -52.77
CA GLU A 168 4.93 -45.88 -54.11
C GLU A 168 5.04 -44.64 -55.02
N PRO A 169 6.20 -44.43 -55.67
CA PRO A 169 6.46 -43.25 -56.47
C PRO A 169 5.70 -43.30 -57.81
N ASN A 170 4.50 -42.74 -57.83
CA ASN A 170 3.69 -42.56 -59.03
C ASN A 170 3.08 -41.15 -59.09
N GLU A 171 2.58 -40.76 -60.27
CA GLU A 171 2.11 -39.40 -60.51
C GLU A 171 0.87 -39.04 -59.67
N ALA A 172 0.00 -40.01 -59.37
CA ALA A 172 -1.17 -39.80 -58.54
C ALA A 172 -0.78 -39.50 -57.07
N ASN A 173 0.17 -40.26 -56.51
CA ASN A 173 0.68 -40.04 -55.16
C ASN A 173 1.47 -38.73 -55.05
N LYS A 174 2.21 -38.36 -56.10
CA LYS A 174 2.88 -37.05 -56.19
C LYS A 174 1.89 -35.89 -56.17
N GLN A 175 0.83 -35.96 -56.99
CA GLN A 175 -0.21 -34.93 -57.01
C GLN A 175 -0.93 -34.82 -55.66
N ALA A 176 -1.27 -35.96 -55.03
CA ALA A 176 -1.89 -35.99 -53.72
C ALA A 176 -1.00 -35.37 -52.62
N PHE A 177 0.31 -35.60 -52.67
CA PHE A 177 1.26 -34.93 -51.78
C PHE A 177 1.31 -33.41 -52.00
N MET A 178 1.50 -32.97 -53.26
CA MET A 178 1.57 -31.54 -53.59
C MET A 178 0.28 -30.80 -53.23
N GLU A 179 -0.89 -31.39 -53.47
CA GLU A 179 -2.18 -30.79 -53.10
C GLU A 179 -2.31 -30.61 -51.59
N ARG A 180 -1.92 -31.61 -50.79
CA ARG A 180 -1.95 -31.51 -49.32
C ARG A 180 -0.92 -30.52 -48.81
N TYR A 181 0.26 -30.46 -49.42
CA TYR A 181 1.30 -29.49 -49.08
C TYR A 181 0.86 -28.05 -49.35
N ASP A 182 0.29 -27.78 -50.53
CA ASP A 182 -0.23 -26.45 -50.88
C ASP A 182 -1.40 -26.02 -49.99
N LYS A 183 -2.29 -26.95 -49.62
CA LYS A 183 -3.38 -26.70 -48.67
C LYS A 183 -2.85 -26.36 -47.28
N PHE A 184 -1.85 -27.11 -46.80
CA PHE A 184 -1.16 -26.82 -45.54
C PHE A 184 -0.50 -25.44 -45.58
N TYR A 185 0.28 -25.15 -46.62
CA TYR A 185 1.00 -23.89 -46.78
C TYR A 185 0.05 -22.69 -46.74
N LYS A 186 -1.03 -22.71 -47.55
CA LYS A 186 -2.05 -21.65 -47.54
C LYS A 186 -2.71 -21.47 -46.19
N ARG A 187 -2.93 -22.56 -45.46
CA ARG A 187 -3.59 -22.53 -44.14
C ARG A 187 -2.67 -21.95 -43.06
N ILE A 188 -1.37 -22.24 -43.11
CA ILE A 188 -0.40 -21.65 -42.17
C ILE A 188 -0.14 -20.18 -42.48
N ASP A 189 -0.04 -19.81 -43.75
CA ASP A 189 0.17 -18.42 -44.20
C ASP A 189 -0.97 -17.48 -43.74
N LEU A 190 -2.21 -17.96 -43.77
CA LEU A 190 -3.38 -17.23 -43.26
C LEU A 190 -3.45 -17.14 -41.73
N LEU A 191 -2.69 -17.97 -41.01
CA LEU A 191 -2.76 -18.12 -39.55
C LEU A 191 -1.51 -17.64 -38.84
N GLN A 192 -0.49 -17.15 -39.55
CA GLN A 192 0.72 -16.62 -38.93
C GLN A 192 0.37 -15.44 -38.03
N PRO A 193 0.60 -15.54 -36.70
CA PRO A 193 0.64 -14.37 -35.84
C PRO A 193 1.82 -13.47 -36.27
N ASP A 194 1.75 -12.16 -36.03
CA ASP A 194 2.85 -11.25 -36.33
C ASP A 194 3.95 -11.40 -35.26
N TRP A 195 4.86 -12.36 -35.45
CA TRP A 195 5.95 -12.68 -34.52
C TRP A 195 7.18 -11.78 -34.71
N THR A 196 6.99 -10.51 -35.07
CA THR A 196 8.07 -9.53 -35.07
C THR A 196 8.41 -9.17 -33.62
N LEU A 197 9.32 -9.96 -33.04
CA LEU A 197 9.94 -9.74 -31.74
C LEU A 197 10.54 -8.33 -31.63
N HIS A 198 10.08 -7.57 -30.64
CA HIS A 198 10.84 -6.51 -29.97
C HIS A 198 11.23 -7.00 -28.57
#